data_AF-S4P9V7-F1
#
_entry.id   AF-S4P9V7-F1
#
_cell.length_a   1.000
_cell.length_b   1.000
_cell.length_c   1.000
_cell.angle_alpha   90.00
_cell.angle_beta   90.00
_cell.angle_gamma   90.00
#
_symmetry.space_group_name_H-M   'P 1'
#
loop_
_entity.id
_entity.type
_entity.pdbx_description
1 polymer ?
#
loop_
_entity_poly.entity_id
_entity_poly.type
_entity_poly.pdbx_seq_one_letter_code
_entity_poly.pdbx_strand_id
1 'polypeptide(L)'
;MLSGNEIIVNQSVNELDFWGLGRRTGVVQKCCGCLHCGHMATFVPPVMKILTTHPAYIDFQKAPLAVFQMRPLSDRKRPKQKDDMLEVKLEPLTYHDAVKSYALDFKLMKDLDKHSFKEINRPRMQYPERFPLSDVSSMAFYPSPNHHRKLAVATHAGVIFIITDDNCL
;
A
#
# COMPACT_ATOMS: atom_id res chain seq x y z
N MET A 1 9.33 -25.08 19.79
CA MET A 1 8.11 -25.90 19.61
C MET A 1 7.13 -25.53 20.70
N LEU A 2 5.99 -24.95 20.35
CA LEU A 2 4.71 -25.14 21.05
C LEU A 2 3.65 -25.08 19.96
N SER A 3 3.21 -26.27 19.58
CA SER A 3 2.19 -26.61 18.60
C SER A 3 0.78 -26.41 19.18
N GLY A 4 -0.17 -26.12 18.29
CA GLY A 4 -1.54 -26.64 18.29
C GLY A 4 -2.27 -26.73 19.63
N ASN A 5 -3.14 -25.76 19.90
CA ASN A 5 -4.59 -25.97 20.04
C ASN A 5 -5.26 -24.67 20.56
N GLU A 6 -6.19 -24.17 19.74
CA GLU A 6 -7.47 -23.57 20.13
C GLU A 6 -7.53 -22.84 21.49
N ILE A 7 -7.01 -21.62 21.50
CA ILE A 7 -7.63 -20.53 22.26
C ILE A 7 -7.65 -19.36 21.29
N ILE A 8 -8.84 -18.84 20.99
CA ILE A 8 -8.99 -17.50 20.40
C ILE A 8 -8.49 -16.54 21.48
N VAL A 9 -7.18 -16.38 21.56
CA VAL A 9 -6.57 -15.32 22.34
C VAL A 9 -6.85 -14.09 21.51
N ASN A 10 -7.82 -13.28 21.95
CA ASN A 10 -7.90 -11.87 21.55
C ASN A 10 -6.60 -11.22 22.01
N GLN A 11 -5.54 -11.40 21.23
CA GLN A 11 -4.31 -10.64 21.40
C GLN A 11 -4.71 -9.20 21.14
N SER A 12 -4.61 -8.37 22.18
CA SER A 12 -4.73 -6.94 22.04
C SER A 12 -3.83 -6.49 20.90
N VAL A 13 -4.31 -5.55 20.08
CA VAL A 13 -3.59 -5.08 18.89
C VAL A 13 -2.19 -4.63 19.31
N ASN A 14 -1.19 -5.45 18.98
CA ASN A 14 0.23 -5.20 19.22
C ASN A 14 0.65 -3.92 18.45
N GLU A 15 1.60 -3.14 18.97
CA GLU A 15 2.20 -2.01 18.24
C GLU A 15 2.69 -2.42 16.83
N LEU A 16 3.19 -3.63 16.66
CA LEU A 16 3.57 -4.23 15.38
C LEU A 16 2.36 -4.54 14.48
N ASP A 17 1.19 -4.80 15.07
CA ASP A 17 -0.06 -4.92 14.32
C ASP A 17 -0.68 -3.57 13.97
N PHE A 18 -0.45 -2.56 14.81
CA PHE A 18 -0.93 -1.20 14.59
C PHE A 18 -0.06 -0.44 13.58
N TRP A 19 1.26 -0.46 13.78
CA TRP A 19 2.26 0.27 12.99
C TRP A 19 2.97 -0.56 11.93
N GLY A 20 3.09 -1.88 12.14
CA GLY A 20 3.66 -2.81 11.15
C GLY A 20 2.61 -3.53 10.31
N LEU A 21 1.32 -3.35 10.63
CA LEU A 21 0.18 -3.97 9.95
C LEU A 21 0.36 -5.48 9.68
N GLY A 22 0.96 -6.21 10.62
CA GLY A 22 1.21 -7.65 10.56
C GLY A 22 2.47 -8.07 9.78
N ARG A 23 3.32 -7.11 9.38
CA ARG A 23 4.62 -7.37 8.75
C ARG A 23 5.74 -7.00 9.72
N ARG A 24 6.78 -7.85 9.78
CA ARG A 24 8.01 -7.58 10.54
C ARG A 24 8.87 -6.46 9.91
N THR A 25 8.62 -6.13 8.65
CA THR A 25 9.35 -5.11 7.88
C THR A 25 8.39 -4.24 7.07
N GLY A 26 8.57 -2.93 7.13
CA GLY A 26 7.71 -1.93 6.47
C GLY A 26 6.75 -1.26 7.44
N VAL A 27 7.21 -0.15 8.05
CA VAL A 27 6.40 0.71 8.92
C VAL A 27 5.33 1.43 8.10
N VAL A 28 4.16 1.67 8.69
CA VAL A 28 3.15 2.60 8.15
C VAL A 28 3.81 3.95 7.89
N GLN A 29 3.84 4.34 6.62
CA GLN A 29 4.47 5.61 6.23
C GLN A 29 3.49 6.77 6.29
N LYS A 30 2.21 6.51 6.01
CA LYS A 30 1.15 7.52 6.01
C LYS A 30 -0.14 6.94 6.56
N CYS A 31 -0.88 7.76 7.29
CA CYS A 31 -2.22 7.44 7.74
C CYS A 31 -3.11 8.69 7.71
N CYS A 32 -4.42 8.48 7.60
CA CYS A 32 -5.42 9.53 7.82
C CYS A 32 -6.69 8.90 8.38
N GLY A 33 -7.43 9.67 9.18
CA GLY A 33 -8.69 9.24 9.80
C GLY A 33 -9.87 10.06 9.30
N CYS A 34 -11.03 9.44 9.22
CA CYS A 34 -12.29 10.12 8.98
C CYS A 34 -12.95 10.51 10.31
N LEU A 35 -13.23 11.79 10.49
CA LEU A 35 -13.85 12.32 11.71
C LEU A 35 -15.27 11.83 11.95
N HIS A 36 -16.01 11.48 10.88
CA HIS A 36 -17.43 11.11 10.98
C HIS A 36 -17.68 9.64 11.32
N CYS A 37 -16.84 8.72 10.83
CA CYS A 37 -17.08 7.27 10.96
C CYS A 37 -15.93 6.50 11.60
N GLY A 38 -14.85 7.16 12.03
CA GLY A 38 -13.71 6.51 12.68
C GLY A 38 -12.94 5.52 11.78
N HIS A 39 -13.15 5.56 10.46
CA HIS A 39 -12.34 4.80 9.52
C HIS A 39 -10.96 5.45 9.40
N MET A 40 -9.92 4.61 9.32
CA MET A 40 -8.54 5.02 9.18
C MET A 40 -7.95 4.37 7.94
N ALA A 41 -7.46 5.18 7.00
CA ALA A 41 -6.68 4.70 5.88
C ALA A 41 -5.20 4.71 6.27
N THR A 42 -4.48 3.65 5.91
CA THR A 42 -3.04 3.51 6.14
C THR A 42 -2.36 3.06 4.87
N PHE A 43 -1.14 3.54 4.67
CA PHE A 43 -0.32 3.19 3.52
C PHE A 43 1.00 2.59 3.97
N VAL A 44 1.26 1.39 3.47
CA VAL A 44 2.52 0.66 3.59
C VAL A 44 2.88 0.19 2.18
N PRO A 45 3.84 0.81 1.49
CA PRO A 45 4.08 0.50 0.09
C PRO A 45 4.33 -1.00 -0.14
N PRO A 46 3.65 -1.61 -1.15
CA PRO A 46 2.81 -0.96 -2.16
C PRO A 46 1.31 -0.90 -1.82
N VAL A 47 0.90 -1.25 -0.61
CA VAL A 47 -0.51 -1.49 -0.26
C VAL A 47 -1.09 -0.38 0.58
N MET A 48 -2.31 0.02 0.23
CA MET A 48 -3.17 0.82 1.07
C MET A 48 -4.24 -0.05 1.71
N LYS A 49 -4.45 0.11 3.01
CA LYS A 49 -5.46 -0.61 3.79
C LYS A 49 -6.39 0.38 4.47
N ILE A 50 -7.64 -0.02 4.64
CA ILE A 50 -8.56 0.66 5.54
C ILE A 50 -8.76 -0.19 6.80
N LEU A 51 -8.82 0.51 7.91
CA LEU A 51 -9.09 -0.02 9.23
C LEU A 51 -10.29 0.71 9.84
N THR A 52 -11.07 -0.02 10.63
CA THR A 52 -12.15 0.57 11.44
C THR A 52 -11.70 0.53 12.89
N THR A 53 -11.41 1.68 13.49
CA THR A 53 -10.84 1.78 14.86
C THR A 53 -11.85 2.28 15.89
N HIS A 54 -13.15 2.16 15.61
CA HIS A 54 -14.18 2.73 16.46
C HIS A 54 -14.43 1.85 17.70
N PRO A 55 -14.49 2.41 18.93
CA PRO A 55 -14.54 1.65 20.19
C PRO A 55 -15.78 0.76 20.36
N ALA A 56 -16.86 1.04 19.62
CA ALA A 56 -18.04 0.16 19.60
C ALA A 56 -17.87 -1.10 18.74
N TYR A 57 -16.84 -1.18 17.90
CA TYR A 57 -16.52 -2.36 17.11
C TYR A 57 -15.35 -3.08 17.77
N ILE A 58 -15.62 -4.27 18.31
CA ILE A 58 -14.63 -5.12 19.00
C ILE A 58 -13.65 -5.71 17.98
N ASP A 59 -14.09 -5.88 16.73
CA ASP A 59 -13.31 -6.51 15.68
C ASP A 59 -12.44 -5.49 14.94
N PHE A 60 -11.13 -5.62 15.13
CA PHE A 60 -10.14 -4.88 14.37
C PHE A 60 -10.06 -5.43 12.93
N GLN A 61 -10.92 -4.93 12.05
CA GLN A 61 -10.93 -5.37 10.65
C GLN A 61 -9.92 -4.56 9.81
N LYS A 62 -8.96 -5.27 9.22
CA LYS A 62 -7.98 -4.74 8.25
C LYS A 62 -8.38 -5.19 6.85
N ALA A 63 -8.96 -4.30 6.06
CA ALA A 63 -9.27 -4.58 4.66
C ALA A 63 -8.22 -3.95 3.73
N PRO A 64 -7.53 -4.71 2.87
CA PRO A 64 -6.72 -4.10 1.82
C PRO A 64 -7.67 -3.39 0.84
N LEU A 65 -7.35 -2.15 0.48
CA LEU A 65 -8.19 -1.33 -0.40
C LEU A 65 -7.60 -1.23 -1.80
N ALA A 66 -6.33 -0.84 -1.90
CA ALA A 66 -5.69 -0.57 -3.18
C ALA A 66 -4.19 -0.86 -3.14
N VAL A 67 -3.61 -0.95 -4.33
CA VAL A 67 -2.19 -1.19 -4.55
C VAL A 67 -1.64 -0.12 -5.49
N PHE A 68 -0.56 0.53 -5.04
CA PHE A 68 0.21 1.50 -5.79
C PHE A 68 1.58 0.90 -6.08
N GLN A 69 1.89 0.69 -7.35
CA GLN A 69 3.15 0.10 -7.79
C GLN A 69 3.78 0.90 -8.91
N MET A 70 5.11 0.89 -8.96
CA MET A 70 5.84 1.32 -10.14
C MET A 70 6.13 0.12 -11.02
N ARG A 71 5.92 0.27 -12.33
CA ARG A 71 6.26 -0.74 -13.32
C ARG A 71 7.22 -0.13 -14.34
N PRO A 72 8.35 -0.78 -14.67
CA PRO A 72 9.20 -0.28 -15.74
C PRO A 72 8.44 -0.27 -17.07
N LEU A 73 8.58 0.81 -17.84
CA LEU A 73 7.94 1.02 -19.14
C LEU A 73 8.59 0.24 -20.28
N SER A 74 9.83 -0.21 -20.11
CA SER A 74 10.53 -0.92 -21.17
C SER A 74 9.94 -2.31 -21.42
N ASP A 75 9.59 -2.58 -22.68
CA ASP A 75 9.26 -3.92 -23.20
C ASP A 75 10.42 -4.92 -23.13
N ARG A 76 11.60 -4.45 -22.69
CA ARG A 76 12.72 -5.34 -22.36
C ARG A 76 12.30 -6.14 -21.13
N LYS A 77 11.71 -7.32 -21.40
CA LYS A 77 11.64 -8.45 -20.46
C LYS A 77 12.89 -8.38 -19.60
N ARG A 78 12.72 -8.28 -18.27
CA ARG A 78 13.84 -8.41 -17.34
C ARG A 78 14.72 -9.52 -17.90
N PRO A 79 15.97 -9.23 -18.31
CA PRO A 79 16.83 -10.31 -18.74
C PRO A 79 16.79 -11.30 -17.58
N LYS A 80 16.45 -12.56 -17.87
CA LYS A 80 16.62 -13.65 -16.88
C LYS A 80 18.07 -13.48 -16.45
N GLN A 81 18.29 -12.98 -15.24
CA GLN A 81 19.61 -12.74 -14.70
C GLN A 81 20.34 -14.07 -14.81
N LYS A 82 21.26 -14.16 -15.77
CA LYS A 82 22.41 -15.03 -15.59
C LYS A 82 23.24 -14.30 -14.54
N ASP A 83 23.66 -15.05 -13.53
CA ASP A 83 24.36 -14.64 -12.30
C ASP A 83 25.69 -13.88 -12.50
N ASP A 84 25.98 -13.35 -13.68
CA ASP A 84 27.24 -12.65 -13.95
C ASP A 84 27.02 -11.17 -14.19
N MET A 85 27.78 -10.40 -13.39
CA MET A 85 27.98 -8.95 -13.36
C MET A 85 27.11 -8.19 -12.36
N LEU A 86 27.83 -7.56 -11.44
CA LEU A 86 27.49 -6.39 -10.63
C LEU A 86 26.98 -5.22 -11.50
N GLU A 87 25.94 -5.41 -12.29
CA GLU A 87 25.21 -4.32 -12.92
C GLU A 87 24.51 -3.55 -11.81
N VAL A 88 25.20 -2.55 -11.29
CA VAL A 88 24.61 -1.51 -10.46
C VAL A 88 23.43 -0.97 -11.26
N LYS A 89 22.20 -1.28 -10.82
CA LYS A 89 21.00 -0.61 -11.33
C LYS A 89 21.20 0.87 -11.08
N LEU A 90 21.59 1.61 -12.11
CA LEU A 90 21.72 3.05 -12.07
C LEU A 90 20.33 3.62 -11.77
N GLU A 91 20.18 4.18 -10.56
CA GLU A 91 18.98 4.91 -10.22
C GLU A 91 18.79 6.08 -11.19
N PRO A 92 17.54 6.44 -11.52
CA PRO A 92 17.28 7.64 -12.29
C PRO A 92 17.97 8.84 -11.63
N LEU A 93 18.78 9.57 -12.40
CA LEU A 93 19.50 10.74 -11.92
C LEU A 93 18.59 11.96 -11.81
N THR A 94 17.61 12.07 -12.72
CA THR A 94 16.62 13.14 -12.71
C THR A 94 15.19 12.60 -12.60
N TYR A 95 14.27 13.44 -12.13
CA TYR A 95 12.85 13.12 -12.07
C TYR A 95 12.26 12.81 -13.46
N HIS A 96 12.73 13.53 -14.48
CA HIS A 96 12.31 13.32 -15.86
C HIS A 96 12.70 11.92 -16.38
N ASP A 97 13.88 11.42 -16.00
CA ASP A 97 14.31 10.06 -16.34
C ASP A 97 13.44 8.99 -15.66
N ALA A 98 13.02 9.25 -14.41
CA ALA A 98 12.13 8.36 -13.68
C ALA A 98 10.77 8.26 -14.39
N VAL A 99 10.19 9.38 -14.80
CA VAL A 99 8.91 9.43 -15.53
C VAL A 99 8.98 8.75 -16.89
N LYS A 100 10.11 8.86 -17.60
CA LYS A 100 10.34 8.14 -18.87
C LYS A 100 10.52 6.63 -18.70
N SER A 101 11.04 6.20 -17.56
CA SER A 101 11.44 4.80 -17.35
C SER A 101 10.37 3.97 -16.64
N TYR A 102 9.47 4.60 -15.89
CA TYR A 102 8.49 3.92 -15.05
C TYR A 102 7.08 4.47 -15.25
N ALA A 103 6.11 3.55 -15.27
CA ALA A 103 4.70 3.81 -15.16
C ALA A 103 4.24 3.63 -13.71
N LEU A 104 3.21 4.38 -13.34
CA LEU A 104 2.48 4.18 -12.10
C LEU A 104 1.28 3.27 -12.39
N ASP A 105 1.26 2.11 -11.73
CA ASP A 105 0.18 1.14 -11.77
C ASP A 105 -0.65 1.27 -10.49
N PHE A 106 -1.95 1.51 -10.66
CA PHE A 106 -2.92 1.62 -9.59
C PHE A 106 -4.01 0.56 -9.79
N LYS A 107 -4.23 -0.27 -8.77
CA LYS A 107 -5.26 -1.30 -8.80
C LYS A 107 -6.03 -1.35 -7.50
N LEU A 108 -7.34 -1.44 -7.60
CA LEU A 108 -8.19 -1.75 -6.46
C LEU A 108 -8.09 -3.25 -6.15
N MET A 109 -8.23 -3.61 -4.87
CA MET A 109 -8.11 -5.00 -4.43
C MET A 109 -9.17 -5.92 -5.04
N LYS A 110 -10.35 -5.39 -5.37
CA LYS A 110 -11.41 -6.10 -6.09
C LYS A 110 -11.02 -6.47 -7.53
N ASP A 111 -10.11 -5.72 -8.14
CA ASP A 111 -9.70 -5.87 -9.53
C ASP A 111 -8.37 -6.65 -9.66
N LEU A 112 -7.86 -7.20 -8.55
CA LEU A 112 -6.57 -7.85 -8.50
C LEU A 112 -6.66 -9.36 -8.79
N ASP A 113 -5.90 -9.81 -9.78
CA ASP A 113 -5.75 -11.23 -10.08
C ASP A 113 -5.10 -12.00 -8.92
N LYS A 114 -5.45 -13.29 -8.79
CA LYS A 114 -4.87 -14.20 -7.77
C LYS A 114 -3.33 -14.24 -7.80
N HIS A 115 -2.73 -14.05 -8.98
CA HIS A 115 -1.28 -14.00 -9.14
C HIS A 115 -0.69 -12.72 -8.53
N SER A 116 -1.22 -11.56 -8.92
CA SER A 116 -0.80 -10.26 -8.41
C SER A 116 -1.03 -10.15 -6.90
N PHE A 117 -2.09 -10.78 -6.37
CA PHE A 117 -2.33 -10.86 -4.93
C PHE A 117 -1.19 -11.54 -4.16
N LYS A 118 -0.60 -12.61 -4.72
CA LYS A 118 0.55 -13.30 -4.11
C LYS A 118 1.82 -12.45 -4.16
N GLU A 119 2.00 -11.65 -5.21
CA GLU A 119 3.17 -10.77 -5.37
C GLU A 119 3.19 -9.61 -4.38
N ILE A 120 2.02 -9.09 -3.99
CA ILE A 120 1.87 -8.04 -2.97
C ILE A 120 2.49 -8.44 -1.62
N ASN A 121 2.43 -9.74 -1.29
CA ASN A 121 2.93 -10.29 -0.04
C ASN A 121 4.39 -10.73 -0.10
N ARG A 122 5.04 -10.65 -1.26
CA ARG A 122 6.47 -10.94 -1.37
C ARG A 122 7.31 -9.78 -0.83
N PRO A 123 8.52 -10.06 -0.31
CA PRO A 123 9.49 -9.03 0.05
C PRO A 123 9.70 -8.06 -1.13
N ARG A 124 9.83 -6.76 -0.81
CA ARG A 124 9.86 -5.67 -1.80
C ARG A 124 10.80 -5.98 -2.96
N MET A 125 10.30 -5.82 -4.19
CA MET A 125 11.20 -5.54 -5.32
C MET A 125 11.79 -4.15 -5.08
N GLN A 126 13.11 -4.01 -5.22
CA GLN A 126 13.81 -2.73 -5.05
C GLN A 126 13.22 -1.69 -6.03
N TYR A 127 12.51 -0.72 -5.48
CA TYR A 127 12.09 0.49 -6.20
C TYR A 127 13.22 1.54 -6.07
N PRO A 128 13.36 2.46 -7.04
CA PRO A 128 14.33 3.54 -6.93
C PRO A 128 14.00 4.39 -5.69
N GLU A 129 14.99 4.61 -4.84
CA GLU A 129 14.82 5.34 -3.57
C GLU A 129 14.76 6.85 -3.82
N ARG A 130 15.46 7.33 -4.86
CA ARG A 130 15.50 8.76 -5.22
C ARG A 130 14.17 9.33 -5.70
N PHE A 131 13.44 8.59 -6.54
CA PHE A 131 12.20 9.09 -7.17
C PHE A 131 11.10 8.01 -7.13
N PRO A 132 10.49 7.76 -5.96
CA PRO A 132 9.50 6.71 -5.79
C PRO A 132 8.11 7.21 -6.23
N LEU A 133 7.88 7.26 -7.55
CA LEU A 133 6.65 7.79 -8.15
C LEU A 133 5.35 7.21 -7.56
N SER A 134 5.33 5.93 -7.19
CA SER A 134 4.17 5.26 -6.59
C SER A 134 4.00 5.52 -5.09
N ASP A 135 4.96 6.18 -4.44
CA ASP A 135 4.87 6.48 -3.02
C ASP A 135 3.76 7.49 -2.75
N VAL A 136 3.09 7.35 -1.61
CA VAL A 136 1.98 8.22 -1.23
C VAL A 136 2.53 9.33 -0.35
N SER A 137 2.39 10.57 -0.82
CA SER A 137 2.86 11.76 -0.10
C SER A 137 1.88 12.16 1.02
N SER A 138 0.58 12.13 0.71
CA SER A 138 -0.50 12.54 1.59
C SER A 138 -1.82 11.86 1.25
N MET A 139 -2.70 11.76 2.24
CA MET A 139 -4.05 11.20 2.11
C MET A 139 -5.01 12.00 2.98
N ALA A 140 -6.26 12.13 2.53
CA ALA A 140 -7.31 12.79 3.31
C ALA A 140 -8.69 12.24 2.96
N PHE A 141 -9.52 12.04 3.98
CA PHE A 141 -10.95 11.79 3.79
C PHE A 141 -11.69 13.10 3.50
N TYR A 142 -12.81 12.98 2.79
CA TYR A 142 -13.66 14.12 2.50
C TYR A 142 -14.32 14.65 3.79
N PRO A 143 -14.37 15.98 4.02
CA PRO A 143 -14.84 16.53 5.29
C PRO A 143 -16.38 16.55 5.44
N SER A 144 -17.13 16.48 4.34
CA SER A 144 -18.60 16.53 4.40
C SER A 144 -19.18 15.19 4.87
N PRO A 145 -20.21 15.21 5.75
CA PRO A 145 -20.86 13.99 6.22
C PRO A 145 -21.47 13.15 5.09
N ASN A 146 -22.02 13.76 4.04
CA ASN A 146 -22.65 12.98 2.96
C ASN A 146 -21.66 12.17 2.10
N HIS A 147 -20.38 12.51 2.19
CA HIS A 147 -19.33 11.94 1.34
C HIS A 147 -18.09 11.56 2.14
N HIS A 148 -18.19 11.44 3.46
CA HIS A 148 -17.05 11.29 4.36
C HIS A 148 -16.20 10.04 4.09
N ARG A 149 -16.75 9.06 3.34
CA ARG A 149 -16.09 7.82 2.94
C ARG A 149 -15.22 7.95 1.70
N LYS A 150 -15.27 9.08 0.99
CA LYS A 150 -14.40 9.34 -0.16
C LYS A 150 -12.99 9.67 0.33
N LEU A 151 -11.99 9.03 -0.25
CA LEU A 151 -10.59 9.17 0.12
C LEU A 151 -9.79 9.75 -1.05
N ALA A 152 -9.10 10.85 -0.81
CA ALA A 152 -8.12 11.41 -1.74
C ALA A 152 -6.72 10.92 -1.36
N VAL A 153 -5.96 10.44 -2.34
CA VAL A 153 -4.61 9.91 -2.18
C VAL A 153 -3.69 10.59 -3.18
N ALA A 154 -2.72 11.38 -2.69
CA ALA A 154 -1.76 12.07 -3.52
C ALA A 154 -0.44 11.30 -3.56
N THR A 155 0.05 11.00 -4.76
CA THR A 155 1.33 10.30 -4.96
C THR A 155 2.48 11.28 -5.14
N HIS A 156 3.72 10.80 -4.95
CA HIS A 156 4.93 11.56 -5.23
C HIS A 156 5.03 11.95 -6.71
N ALA A 157 4.35 11.21 -7.61
CA ALA A 157 4.26 11.55 -9.03
C ALA A 157 3.50 12.87 -9.32
N GLY A 158 2.79 13.42 -8.33
CA GLY A 158 1.89 14.56 -8.52
C GLY A 158 0.49 14.16 -9.01
N VAL A 159 0.14 12.87 -8.95
CA VAL A 159 -1.18 12.36 -9.35
C VAL A 159 -2.04 12.17 -8.10
N ILE A 160 -3.29 12.63 -8.16
CA ILE A 160 -4.26 12.48 -7.08
C ILE A 160 -5.32 11.45 -7.50
N PHE A 161 -5.43 10.38 -6.73
CA PHE A 161 -6.47 9.37 -6.88
C PHE A 161 -7.62 9.68 -5.93
N ILE A 162 -8.83 9.73 -6.46
CA ILE A 162 -10.06 9.84 -5.67
C ILE A 162 -10.70 8.47 -5.63
N ILE A 163 -10.74 7.86 -4.45
CA ILE A 163 -11.32 6.55 -4.23
C ILE A 163 -12.71 6.75 -3.65
N THR A 164 -13.70 6.38 -4.45
CA THR A 164 -15.11 6.37 -4.11
C THR A 164 -15.55 4.92 -4.10
N ASP A 165 -15.40 4.24 -2.98
CA ASP A 165 -15.95 2.88 -2.86
C ASP A 165 -17.23 2.93 -2.03
N ASP A 166 -18.35 2.64 -2.69
CA ASP A 166 -19.64 2.41 -2.04
C ASP A 166 -19.71 1.00 -1.43
N ASN A 167 -18.78 0.11 -1.82
CA ASN A 167 -18.81 -1.33 -1.49
C ASN A 167 -17.65 -1.83 -0.62
N CYS A 168 -16.67 -1.00 -0.25
CA CYS A 168 -15.50 -1.42 0.56
C CYS A 168 -15.44 -0.85 1.98
N LEU A 169 -16.52 -0.22 2.47
CA LEU A 169 -16.62 0.39 3.81
C LEU A 169 -17.99 0.20 4.46
#